data_AF-A0A7K9PYV1-F1
#
_entry.id   AF-A0A7K9PYV1-F1
#
_cell.length_a   1.000
_cell.length_b   1.000
_cell.length_c   1.000
_cell.angle_alpha   90.00
_cell.angle_beta   90.00
_cell.angle_gamma   90.00
#
_symmetry.space_group_name_H-M   'P 1'
#
loop_
_entity.id
_entity.type
_entity.pdbx_description
1 polymer ?
#
loop_
_entity_poly.entity_id
_entity_poly.type
_entity_poly.pdbx_seq_one_letter_code
_entity_poly.pdbx_strand_id
1 'polypeptide(L)' 'TPTFLIPDQEELDEEINNLRKELRVKVNRLYEAQGKPELKGFNLNPMSAEEMKLINRILEG' A
#
# COMPACT_ATOMS: atom_id res chain seq x y z
N THR A 1 1.48 -20.12 -24.20
CA THR A 1 1.08 -19.14 -23.18
C THR A 1 2.36 -18.51 -22.64
N PRO A 2 2.53 -17.18 -22.65
CA PRO A 2 3.81 -16.58 -22.28
C PRO A 2 3.93 -16.61 -20.74
N THR A 3 4.58 -17.64 -20.21
CA THR A 3 4.88 -17.81 -18.78
C THR A 3 6.06 -16.94 -18.33
N PHE A 4 6.79 -16.34 -19.27
CA PHE A 4 7.97 -15.52 -19.02
C PHE A 4 7.67 -14.09 -18.55
N LEU A 5 6.40 -13.65 -18.61
CA LEU A 5 6.00 -12.29 -18.25
C LEU A 5 5.81 -12.08 -16.74
N ILE A 6 5.63 -13.15 -15.97
CA ILE A 6 5.30 -13.06 -14.54
C ILE A 6 6.49 -12.57 -13.70
N PRO A 7 7.72 -13.11 -13.86
CA PRO A 7 8.87 -12.67 -13.06
C PRO A 7 9.25 -11.21 -13.37
N ASP A 8 9.28 -10.85 -14.65
CA ASP A 8 9.57 -9.48 -15.08
C ASP A 8 8.52 -8.49 -14.55
N GLN A 9 7.25 -8.91 -14.49
CA GLN A 9 6.17 -8.10 -13.96
C GLN A 9 6.23 -7.96 -12.44
N GLU A 10 6.66 -9.01 -11.73
CA GLU A 10 6.93 -8.95 -10.29
C GLU A 10 8.10 -8.01 -9.96
N GLU A 11 9.19 -8.05 -10.73
CA GLU A 11 10.34 -7.15 -10.56
C GLU A 11 9.95 -5.68 -10.80
N LEU A 12 9.19 -5.41 -11.87
CA LEU A 12 8.66 -4.07 -12.15
C LEU A 12 7.73 -3.58 -11.04
N ASP A 13 6.85 -4.44 -10.52
CA ASP A 13 5.97 -4.10 -9.40
C ASP A 13 6.76 -3.81 -8.12
N GLU A 14 7.85 -4.52 -7.88
CA GLU A 14 8.76 -4.24 -6.75
C GLU A 14 9.43 -2.88 -6.90
N GLU A 15 9.99 -2.56 -8.07
CA GLU A 15 10.60 -1.26 -8.33
C GLU A 15 9.59 -0.11 -8.19
N ILE A 16 8.38 -0.27 -8.74
CA ILE A 16 7.30 0.71 -8.61
C ILE A 16 6.97 0.94 -7.13
N ASN A 17 6.89 -0.13 -6.34
CA ASN A 17 6.59 -0.02 -4.92
C ASN A 17 7.72 0.65 -4.14
N ASN A 18 8.98 0.38 -4.49
CA ASN A 18 10.13 1.02 -3.87
C ASN A 18 10.18 2.53 -4.18
N LEU A 19 9.97 2.91 -5.44
CA LEU A 19 9.87 4.33 -5.84
C LEU A 19 8.73 5.06 -5.11
N ARG A 20 7.56 4.41 -4.97
CA ARG A 20 6.42 4.96 -4.22
C ARG A 20 6.75 5.16 -2.74
N LYS A 21 7.44 4.22 -2.10
CA LYS A 21 7.87 4.34 -0.70
C LYS A 21 8.80 5.53 -0.50
N GLU A 22 9.80 5.71 -1.36
CA GLU A 22 10.72 6.84 -1.27
C GLU A 22 10.02 8.19 -1.47
N LEU A 23 9.14 8.27 -2.47
CA LEU A 23 8.38 9.48 -2.74
C LEU A 23 7.46 9.83 -1.56
N ARG A 24 6.86 8.82 -0.91
CA ARG A 24 6.01 9.01 0.27
C ARG A 24 6.74 9.73 1.39
N VAL A 25 7.97 9.34 1.70
CA VAL A 25 8.76 9.99 2.76
C VAL A 25 8.97 11.47 2.44
N LYS A 26 9.25 11.79 1.18
CA LYS A 26 9.45 13.17 0.72
C LYS A 26 8.16 13.98 0.79
N VAL A 27 7.04 13.39 0.35
CA VAL A 27 5.71 14.04 0.37
C VAL A 27 5.22 14.27 1.80
N ASN A 28 5.38 13.30 2.69
CA ASN A 28 4.97 13.44 4.09
C ASN A 28 5.75 14.57 4.79
N ARG A 29 7.08 14.60 4.64
CA ARG A 29 7.90 15.71 5.16
C ARG A 29 7.47 17.08 4.62
N LEU A 30 7.09 17.13 3.34
CA LEU A 30 6.60 18.35 2.72
C LEU A 30 5.23 18.77 3.29
N TYR A 31 4.33 17.82 3.58
CA TYR A 31 3.04 18.10 4.20
C TYR A 31 3.18 18.55 5.64
N GLU A 32 4.05 17.91 6.42
CA GLU A 32 4.43 18.34 7.77
C GLU A 32 4.96 19.77 7.76
N ALA A 33 5.89 20.10 6.85
CA ALA A 33 6.44 21.45 6.70
C ALA A 33 5.38 22.49 6.27
N GLN A 34 4.31 22.06 5.59
CA GLN A 34 3.17 22.90 5.20
C GLN A 34 2.09 22.98 6.29
N GLY A 35 2.23 22.28 7.41
CA GLY A 35 1.20 22.19 8.45
C GLY A 35 -0.08 21.48 8.00
N LYS A 36 0.00 20.67 6.93
CA LYS A 36 -1.13 19.87 6.45
C LYS A 36 -1.25 18.58 7.28
N PRO A 37 -2.48 18.12 7.56
CA PRO A 37 -2.68 16.84 8.23
C PRO A 37 -2.10 15.70 7.39
N GLU A 38 -1.54 14.69 8.05
CA GLU A 38 -1.08 13.47 7.38
C GLU A 38 -2.23 12.83 6.58
N LEU A 39 -1.91 12.34 5.38
CA LEU A 39 -2.86 11.63 4.53
C LEU A 39 -3.25 10.30 5.17
N LYS A 40 -4.41 10.26 5.83
CA LYS A 40 -5.02 9.02 6.32
C LYS A 40 -5.60 8.23 5.14
N GLY A 41 -5.37 6.92 5.12
CA GLY A 41 -5.98 6.01 4.16
C GLY A 41 -5.31 5.92 2.78
N PHE A 42 -4.21 6.65 2.54
CA PHE A 42 -3.40 6.44 1.34
C PHE A 42 -2.63 5.11 1.47
N ASN A 43 -2.68 4.26 0.44
CA ASN A 43 -2.04 2.94 0.39
C ASN A 43 -2.67 1.85 1.27
N LEU A 44 -3.96 1.98 1.62
CA LEU A 44 -4.75 0.86 2.10
C LEU A 44 -5.15 0.00 0.90
N ASN A 45 -4.75 -1.27 0.92
CA ASN A 45 -5.39 -2.25 0.06
C ASN A 45 -6.77 -2.57 0.62
N PRO A 46 -7.79 -2.79 -0.22
CA PRO A 46 -9.05 -3.32 0.27
C PRO A 46 -8.77 -4.62 1.02
N MET A 47 -9.26 -4.71 2.26
CA MET A 47 -9.18 -5.95 3.03
C MET A 47 -9.84 -7.09 2.25
N SER A 48 -9.18 -8.24 2.25
CA SER A 48 -9.76 -9.46 1.70
C SER A 48 -10.99 -9.90 2.50
N ALA A 49 -11.85 -10.71 1.89
CA ALA A 49 -13.03 -11.26 2.55
C ALA A 49 -12.66 -12.13 3.77
N GLU A 50 -11.47 -12.72 3.77
CA GLU A 50 -10.95 -13.52 4.88
C GLU A 50 -10.50 -12.63 6.04
N GLU A 51 -9.75 -11.56 5.76
CA GLU A 51 -9.35 -10.57 6.76
C GLU A 51 -10.58 -9.90 7.38
N MET A 52 -11.61 -9.55 6.59
CA MET A 52 -12.86 -9.01 7.13
C MET A 52 -13.60 -9.99 8.05
N LYS A 53 -13.69 -11.27 7.68
CA LYS A 53 -14.31 -12.29 8.54
C LYS A 53 -13.56 -12.47 9.86
N LEU A 54 -12.23 -12.39 9.84
CA LEU A 54 -11.41 -12.46 11.04
C LEU A 54 -11.68 -11.28 11.97
N ILE A 55 -11.73 -10.06 11.42
CA ILE A 55 -12.04 -8.86 12.20
C ILE A 55 -13.44 -8.93 12.81
N ASN A 56 -14.46 -9.35 12.04
CA ASN A 56 -15.82 -9.49 12.58
C ASN A 56 -15.89 -10.49 13.73
N ARG A 57 -15.15 -11.61 13.66
CA ARG A 57 -15.09 -12.59 14.74
C ARG A 57 -14.44 -12.05 16.01
N ILE A 58 -13.44 -11.17 15.88
CA ILE A 58 -12.77 -10.53 17.02
C ILE A 58 -13.66 -9.45 17.66
N LEU A 59 -14.43 -8.72 16.84
CA LEU A 59 -15.34 -7.66 17.29
C LEU A 59 -16.66 -8.17 17.87
N GLU A 60 -17.13 -9.34 17.44
CA GLU A 60 -18.32 -10.02 17.97
C GLU A 60 -18.01 -10.94 19.17
N GLY A 61 -16.75 -11.00 19.60
CA GLY A 61 -16.28 -11.76 20.75
C GLY A 61 -16.51 -11.09 22.09
#